data_AF-A0A0D1CPU9-F1
#
_entry.id   AF-A0A0D1CPU9-F1
#
_cell.length_a   1.000
_cell.length_b   1.000
_cell.length_c   1.000
_cell.angle_alpha   90.00
_cell.angle_beta   90.00
_cell.angle_gamma   90.00
#
_symmetry.space_group_name_H-M   'P 1'
#
loop_
_entity.id
_entity.type
_entity.pdbx_description
1 polymer ?
#
loop_
_entity_poly.entity_id
_entity_poly.type
_entity_poly.pdbx_seq_one_letter_code
_entity_poly.pdbx_strand_id
1 'polypeptide(L)'
;MKLTTSLLALGALLVGTASTEAAAVERPGPWSEIHHKNSIKHFKMFAAPSGSDLRSQKPVYDKCDVKFPSNKDYMYKYFADSHLLEFQKLGRHTVGINCPSCSPQEAGNLYLTKFNVYFECRSLDQRTG
;
A
#
# COMPACT_ATOMS: atom_id res chain seq x y z
N MET A 1 36.93 -57.59 -16.80
CA MET A 1 38.05 -56.64 -17.06
C MET A 1 37.82 -55.94 -18.39
N LYS A 2 38.13 -54.63 -18.45
CA LYS A 2 38.24 -53.70 -19.61
C LYS A 2 36.90 -53.17 -20.16
N LEU A 3 36.47 -51.95 -19.80
CA LEU A 3 36.85 -50.60 -20.31
C LEU A 3 36.55 -50.40 -21.81
N THR A 4 35.50 -49.64 -22.11
CA THR A 4 35.53 -48.58 -23.13
C THR A 4 34.48 -47.52 -22.81
N THR A 5 35.01 -46.37 -22.44
CA THR A 5 34.40 -45.05 -22.28
C THR A 5 33.83 -44.55 -23.61
N SER A 6 32.67 -43.90 -23.60
CA SER A 6 32.30 -42.93 -24.63
C SER A 6 31.35 -41.89 -24.03
N LEU A 7 31.89 -40.69 -23.86
CA LEU A 7 31.13 -39.47 -23.61
C LEU A 7 30.30 -39.12 -24.85
N LEU A 8 29.02 -38.80 -24.67
CA LEU A 8 28.30 -37.88 -25.54
C LEU A 8 27.60 -36.87 -24.63
N ALA A 9 28.09 -35.64 -24.72
CA ALA A 9 27.54 -34.47 -24.08
C ALA A 9 26.50 -33.80 -24.99
N LEU A 10 25.70 -32.93 -24.36
CA LEU A 10 24.88 -31.83 -24.89
C LEU A 10 23.40 -32.06 -25.26
N GLY A 11 22.57 -31.25 -24.59
CA GLY A 11 21.28 -30.75 -25.06
C GLY A 11 20.09 -31.45 -24.39
N ALA A 12 19.20 -30.81 -23.64
CA ALA A 12 18.92 -29.39 -23.45
C ALA A 12 18.32 -29.19 -22.05
N LEU A 13 18.86 -28.27 -21.27
CA LEU A 13 18.18 -27.72 -20.11
C LEU A 13 17.09 -26.77 -20.63
N LEU A 14 15.88 -27.29 -20.81
CA LEU A 14 14.68 -26.46 -20.80
C LEU A 14 14.02 -26.63 -19.43
N VAL A 15 14.72 -26.11 -18.40
CA VAL A 15 14.01 -25.68 -17.20
C VAL A 15 13.31 -24.40 -17.61
N GLY A 16 12.10 -24.56 -18.14
CA GLY A 16 11.15 -23.47 -18.24
C GLY A 16 10.79 -23.04 -16.83
N THR A 17 11.63 -22.23 -16.20
CA THR A 17 11.15 -21.32 -15.16
C THR A 17 10.24 -20.34 -15.87
N ALA A 18 8.99 -20.75 -16.06
CA ALA A 18 7.88 -19.81 -16.03
C ALA A 18 7.92 -19.21 -14.62
N SER A 19 8.82 -18.25 -14.43
CA SER A 19 8.70 -17.21 -13.42
C SER A 19 7.48 -16.42 -13.85
N THR A 20 6.32 -17.03 -13.64
CA THR A 20 5.07 -16.32 -13.64
C THR A 20 5.27 -15.36 -12.49
N GLU A 21 5.52 -14.10 -12.85
CA GLU A 21 5.40 -12.97 -11.96
C GLU A 21 4.04 -13.14 -11.29
N ALA A 22 4.02 -13.81 -10.13
CA ALA A 22 3.08 -13.46 -9.11
C ALA A 22 3.37 -11.98 -8.92
N ALA A 23 2.61 -11.13 -9.61
CA ALA A 23 2.56 -9.71 -9.32
C ALA A 23 2.30 -9.70 -7.83
N ALA A 24 3.38 -9.55 -7.05
CA ALA A 24 3.33 -9.61 -5.62
C ALA A 24 2.28 -8.56 -5.29
N VAL A 25 1.12 -9.01 -4.80
CA VAL A 25 0.03 -8.11 -4.47
C VAL A 25 0.68 -7.19 -3.45
N GLU A 26 1.05 -5.99 -3.89
CA GLU A 26 1.82 -5.05 -3.09
C GLU A 26 0.96 -4.80 -1.87
N ARG A 27 1.32 -5.42 -0.75
CA ARG A 27 0.54 -5.38 0.48
C ARG A 27 0.78 -4.03 1.16
N PRO A 28 -0.13 -3.58 2.03
CA PRO A 28 0.15 -2.44 2.88
C PRO A 28 1.44 -2.67 3.67
N GLY A 29 2.31 -1.67 3.67
CA GLY A 29 3.61 -1.71 4.32
C GLY A 29 4.03 -0.36 4.87
N PRO A 30 5.23 -0.22 5.43
CA PRO A 30 5.71 1.06 5.96
C PRO A 30 5.81 2.13 4.86
N TRP A 31 5.75 3.40 5.26
CA TRP A 31 5.81 4.54 4.34
C TRP A 31 7.10 4.59 3.50
N SER A 32 8.19 4.01 4.01
CA SER A 32 9.47 3.89 3.30
C SER A 32 9.32 3.17 1.95
N GLU A 33 8.42 2.20 1.84
CA GLU A 33 8.18 1.38 0.63
C GLU A 33 7.37 2.12 -0.45
N ILE A 34 6.72 3.24 -0.11
CA ILE A 34 5.99 4.03 -1.11
C ILE A 34 6.97 4.81 -1.99
N HIS A 35 7.17 4.35 -3.22
CA HIS A 35 7.99 5.05 -4.22
C HIS A 35 7.22 6.20 -4.92
N HIS A 36 7.97 7.17 -5.47
CA HIS A 36 7.44 8.31 -6.21
C HIS A 36 6.43 9.17 -5.41
N LYS A 37 6.74 9.46 -4.14
CA LYS A 37 5.90 10.21 -3.20
C LYS A 37 5.40 11.55 -3.74
N ASN A 38 6.23 12.26 -4.51
CA ASN A 38 5.88 13.54 -5.14
C ASN A 38 4.71 13.46 -6.13
N SER A 39 4.44 12.28 -6.68
CA SER A 39 3.34 12.06 -7.63
C SER A 39 1.98 11.83 -6.95
N ILE A 40 1.95 11.69 -5.61
CA ILE A 40 0.72 11.40 -4.86
C ILE A 40 -0.13 12.66 -4.77
N LYS A 41 -1.41 12.53 -5.14
CA LYS A 41 -2.40 13.61 -5.12
C LYS A 41 -3.57 13.31 -4.20
N HIS A 42 -3.93 12.04 -4.06
CA HIS A 42 -5.11 11.60 -3.34
C HIS A 42 -4.75 10.54 -2.31
N PHE A 43 -5.54 10.51 -1.24
CA PHE A 43 -5.46 9.48 -0.22
C PHE A 43 -6.83 8.83 0.00
N LYS A 44 -6.80 7.63 0.56
CA LYS A 44 -7.97 6.95 1.12
C LYS A 44 -7.58 6.41 2.48
N MET A 45 -8.48 6.45 3.46
CA MET A 45 -8.17 5.93 4.80
C MET A 45 -8.95 4.65 5.08
N PHE A 46 -8.28 3.69 5.71
CA PHE A 46 -8.80 2.36 5.99
C PHE A 46 -8.57 1.98 7.45
N ALA A 47 -9.38 1.04 7.91
CA ALA A 47 -9.27 0.34 9.19
C ALA A 47 -9.34 -1.17 8.92
N ALA A 48 -8.55 -1.64 7.95
CA ALA A 48 -8.54 -3.03 7.51
C ALA A 48 -7.48 -3.81 8.30
N PRO A 49 -7.72 -5.08 8.67
CA PRO A 49 -6.74 -5.90 9.38
C PRO A 49 -5.37 -5.94 8.67
N SER A 50 -4.29 -6.06 9.42
CA SER A 50 -2.92 -6.14 8.85
C SER A 50 -2.83 -7.27 7.81
N GLY A 51 -2.11 -7.00 6.72
CA GLY A 51 -1.96 -7.91 5.59
C GLY A 51 -3.12 -7.92 4.57
N SER A 52 -4.19 -7.15 4.82
CA SER A 52 -5.31 -7.01 3.86
C SER A 52 -4.88 -6.24 2.60
N ASP A 53 -5.36 -6.64 1.43
CA ASP A 53 -5.22 -5.84 0.21
C ASP A 53 -6.27 -4.72 0.17
N LEU A 54 -5.86 -3.47 0.43
CA LEU A 54 -6.76 -2.31 0.50
C LEU A 54 -7.48 -2.01 -0.82
N ARG A 55 -7.01 -2.54 -1.95
CA ARG A 55 -7.72 -2.40 -3.24
C ARG A 55 -9.08 -3.11 -3.24
N SER A 56 -9.24 -4.10 -2.36
CA SER A 56 -10.49 -4.85 -2.15
C SER A 56 -11.27 -4.43 -0.90
N GLN A 57 -10.73 -3.49 -0.10
CA GLN A 57 -11.35 -3.06 1.14
C GLN A 57 -12.20 -1.81 0.95
N LYS A 58 -13.22 -1.63 1.79
CA LYS A 58 -14.00 -0.39 1.85
C LYS A 58 -13.24 0.65 2.69
N PRO A 59 -12.95 1.84 2.16
CA PRO A 59 -12.33 2.89 2.96
C PRO A 59 -13.34 3.50 3.95
N VAL A 60 -12.83 4.02 5.07
CA VAL A 60 -13.57 4.86 6.03
C VAL A 60 -13.75 6.26 5.43
N TYR A 61 -12.68 6.80 4.84
CA TYR A 61 -12.69 8.06 4.10
C TYR A 61 -12.18 7.85 2.68
N ASP A 62 -12.90 8.41 1.70
CA ASP A 62 -12.51 8.41 0.30
C ASP A 62 -12.28 9.84 -0.22
N LYS A 63 -11.57 9.94 -1.34
CA LYS A 63 -11.27 11.20 -2.04
C LYS A 63 -10.65 12.23 -1.09
N CYS A 64 -9.62 11.82 -0.36
CA CYS A 64 -8.84 12.72 0.49
C CYS A 64 -7.87 13.52 -0.37
N ASP A 65 -8.21 14.77 -0.64
CA ASP A 65 -7.35 15.69 -1.41
C ASP A 65 -6.41 16.44 -0.48
N VAL A 66 -5.18 16.70 -0.93
CA VAL A 66 -4.22 17.47 -0.14
C VAL A 66 -4.60 18.95 -0.16
N LYS A 67 -4.95 19.51 1.01
CA LYS A 67 -5.34 20.91 1.18
C LYS A 67 -4.21 21.88 0.85
N PHE A 68 -3.01 21.59 1.35
CA PHE A 68 -1.84 22.45 1.22
C PHE A 68 -0.66 21.63 0.67
N PRO A 69 -0.48 21.59 -0.67
CA PRO A 69 0.60 20.84 -1.30
C PRO A 69 2.00 21.21 -0.79
N SER A 70 2.19 22.46 -0.36
CA SER A 70 3.42 22.97 0.24
C SER A 70 3.78 22.30 1.58
N ASN A 71 2.80 21.71 2.28
CA ASN A 71 2.98 21.13 3.62
C ASN A 71 3.05 19.60 3.59
N LYS A 72 3.14 19.00 2.39
CA LYS A 72 3.20 17.54 2.21
C LYS A 72 4.37 16.90 2.97
N ASP A 73 5.51 17.59 3.04
CA ASP A 73 6.71 17.04 3.66
C ASP A 73 6.56 16.81 5.17
N TYR A 74 5.85 17.70 5.87
CA TYR A 74 5.59 17.54 7.30
C TYR A 74 4.70 16.32 7.56
N MET A 75 3.68 16.13 6.72
CA MET A 75 2.81 14.97 6.78
C MET A 75 3.54 13.67 6.42
N TYR A 76 4.40 13.70 5.41
CA TYR A 76 5.24 12.55 5.04
C TYR A 76 6.26 12.20 6.12
N LYS A 77 6.73 13.18 6.89
CA LYS A 77 7.53 12.92 8.09
C LYS A 77 6.71 12.18 9.14
N TYR A 78 5.48 12.62 9.43
CA TYR A 78 4.59 11.88 10.33
C TYR A 78 4.33 10.43 9.84
N PHE A 79 4.16 10.22 8.53
CA PHE A 79 4.01 8.87 7.97
C PHE A 79 5.27 8.02 8.11
N ALA A 80 6.45 8.60 7.92
CA ALA A 80 7.73 7.91 8.10
C ALA A 80 7.95 7.49 9.56
N ASP A 81 7.52 8.34 10.50
CA ASP A 81 7.75 8.14 11.94
C ASP A 81 6.66 7.29 12.62
N SER A 82 5.54 7.01 11.93
CA SER A 82 4.40 6.30 12.50
C SER A 82 4.51 4.79 12.34
N HIS A 83 4.54 4.07 13.47
CA HIS A 83 4.44 2.60 13.50
C HIS A 83 2.98 2.09 13.53
N LEU A 84 2.00 3.00 13.58
CA LEU A 84 0.58 2.65 13.65
C LEU A 84 -0.06 2.50 12.27
N LEU A 85 0.65 2.85 11.19
CA LEU A 85 0.09 2.99 9.87
C LEU A 85 0.80 2.10 8.85
N GLU A 86 0.02 1.53 7.95
CA GLU A 86 0.48 0.85 6.76
C GLU A 86 -0.01 1.61 5.53
N PHE A 87 0.72 1.52 4.43
CA PHE A 87 0.49 2.29 3.22
C PHE A 87 0.52 1.38 2.01
N GLN A 88 -0.39 1.61 1.08
CA GLN A 88 -0.46 0.83 -0.15
C GLN A 88 -0.77 1.73 -1.34
N LYS A 89 -0.06 1.54 -2.44
CA LYS A 89 -0.38 2.24 -3.69
C LYS A 89 -1.65 1.67 -4.31
N LEU A 90 -2.69 2.49 -4.43
CA LEU A 90 -4.00 2.09 -4.98
C LEU A 90 -4.13 2.45 -6.47
N GLY A 91 -3.21 3.26 -6.98
CA GLY A 91 -3.18 3.68 -8.37
C GLY A 91 -2.01 4.64 -8.61
N ARG A 92 -2.01 5.30 -9.78
CA ARG A 92 -0.90 6.18 -10.17
C ARG A 92 -0.65 7.34 -9.20
N HIS A 93 -1.72 7.91 -8.63
CA HIS A 93 -1.66 9.12 -7.80
C HIS A 93 -2.36 8.96 -6.44
N THR A 94 -2.72 7.73 -6.07
CA THR A 94 -3.54 7.45 -4.89
C THR A 94 -2.85 6.46 -3.98
N VAL A 95 -2.77 6.79 -2.69
CA VAL A 95 -2.26 5.91 -1.64
C VAL A 95 -3.33 5.66 -0.59
N GLY A 96 -3.48 4.41 -0.18
CA GLY A 96 -4.25 4.02 0.98
C GLY A 96 -3.42 4.18 2.25
N ILE A 97 -4.01 4.78 3.27
CA ILE A 97 -3.47 4.87 4.63
C ILE A 97 -4.31 3.93 5.48
N ASN A 98 -3.73 2.87 6.00
CA ASN A 98 -4.40 1.87 6.82
C ASN A 98 -3.95 2.00 8.27
N CYS A 99 -4.89 1.99 9.20
CA CYS A 99 -4.59 1.72 10.61
C CYS A 99 -5.06 0.29 10.92
N PRO A 100 -4.16 -0.72 10.89
CA PRO A 100 -4.55 -2.12 10.98
C PRO A 100 -5.11 -2.53 12.35
N SER A 101 -4.77 -1.78 13.40
CA SER A 101 -5.23 -2.01 14.77
C SER A 101 -6.38 -1.08 15.18
N CYS A 102 -6.88 -0.24 14.28
CA CYS A 102 -7.99 0.66 14.56
C CYS A 102 -9.33 0.02 14.20
N SER A 103 -10.36 0.35 14.97
CA SER A 103 -11.75 0.31 14.50
C SER A 103 -12.00 1.41 13.44
N PRO A 104 -13.08 1.30 12.64
CA PRO A 104 -13.49 2.37 11.74
C PRO A 104 -13.67 3.73 12.44
N GLN A 105 -14.17 3.73 13.67
CA GLN A 105 -14.36 4.94 14.48
C GLN A 105 -13.02 5.55 14.91
N GLU A 106 -12.03 4.74 15.29
CA GLU A 106 -10.69 5.23 15.64
C GLU A 106 -9.97 5.79 14.42
N ALA A 107 -10.08 5.15 13.25
CA ALA A 107 -9.59 5.71 11.99
C ALA A 107 -10.33 7.03 11.65
N GLY A 108 -11.64 7.08 11.93
CA GLY A 108 -12.48 8.26 11.97
C GLY A 108 -11.87 9.43 12.74
N ASN A 109 -11.54 9.17 13.99
CA ASN A 109 -10.94 10.13 14.92
C ASN A 109 -9.53 10.54 14.53
N LEU A 110 -8.72 9.60 14.00
CA LEU A 110 -7.37 9.88 13.52
C LEU A 110 -7.40 10.93 12.41
N TYR A 111 -8.35 10.82 11.47
CA TYR A 111 -8.57 11.85 10.46
C TYR A 111 -8.88 13.20 11.12
N LEU A 112 -9.91 13.26 11.96
CA LEU A 112 -10.40 14.51 12.54
C LEU A 112 -9.38 15.23 13.43
N THR A 113 -8.46 14.48 14.05
CA THR A 113 -7.52 15.04 15.04
C THR A 113 -6.10 15.21 14.51
N LYS A 114 -5.69 14.45 13.49
CA LYS A 114 -4.31 14.47 12.96
C LYS A 114 -4.22 14.82 11.49
N PHE A 115 -5.20 14.44 10.67
CA PHE A 115 -5.05 14.54 9.21
C PHE A 115 -5.93 15.57 8.53
N ASN A 116 -7.02 16.02 9.13
CA ASN A 116 -7.93 17.01 8.54
C ASN A 116 -7.27 18.38 8.29
N VAL A 117 -6.12 18.66 8.92
CA VAL A 117 -5.31 19.85 8.66
C VAL A 117 -4.50 19.73 7.36
N TYR A 118 -4.24 18.50 6.89
CA TYR A 118 -3.49 18.20 5.66
C TYR A 118 -4.38 17.76 4.51
N PHE A 119 -5.48 17.06 4.82
CA PHE A 119 -6.41 16.51 3.84
C PHE A 119 -7.81 17.07 3.98
N GLU A 120 -8.51 17.10 2.86
CA GLU A 120 -9.96 17.21 2.79
C GLU A 120 -10.52 15.90 2.27
N CYS A 121 -11.14 15.12 3.16
CA CYS A 121 -11.73 13.83 2.82
C CYS A 121 -13.25 13.91 2.79
N ARG A 122 -13.85 13.07 1.94
CA ARG A 122 -15.28 12.75 2.04
C ARG A 122 -15.45 11.52 2.91
N SER A 123 -16.20 11.66 4.01
CA SER A 123 -16.62 10.50 4.81
C SER A 123 -17.50 9.60 3.95
N LEU A 124 -17.23 8.29 3.94
CA LEU A 124 -18.18 7.30 3.42
C LEU A 124 -19.18 6.85 4.49
N ASP A 125 -18.97 7.26 5.73
CA ASP A 125 -19.94 7.11 6.81
C ASP A 125 -21.00 8.20 6.65
N GLN A 126 -21.83 8.05 5.63
CA GLN A 126 -23.20 8.53 5.75
C GLN A 126 -23.86 7.60 6.74
N ARG A 127 -24.10 8.10 7.96
CA ARG A 127 -25.27 7.67 8.72
C ARG A 127 -26.48 7.83 7.80
N THR A 128 -26.81 6.80 7.05
CA THR A 128 -28.17 6.59 6.56
C THR A 128 -29.01 6.28 7.78
N GLY A 129 -29.58 7.33 8.34
CA GLY A 129 -30.83 7.32 9.09
C GLY A 129 -31.71 8.39 8.45
#